data_AF-C9YBB4-F1
#
_entry.id   AF-C9YBB4-F1
#
_cell.length_a   1.000
_cell.length_b   1.000
_cell.length_c   1.000
_cell.angle_alpha   90.00
_cell.angle_beta   90.00
_cell.angle_gamma   90.00
#
_symmetry.space_group_name_H-M   'P 1'
#
loop_
_entity.id
_entity.type
_entity.pdbx_description
1 polymer ?
#
loop_
_entity_poly.entity_id
_entity_poly.type
_entity_poly.pdbx_seq_one_letter_code
_entity_poly.pdbx_strand_id
1 'polypeptide(L)'
;MTSVFNFTFVPWFRSVAPYIHKFRNQTFVVGIAGEAIAAGKLPHLAQDLAMIQSMGVKIVLVHGFRPQVNEQLLAKGHTPKYSHGIRITDEVALDCAQEAAGQLRYEIEAAFSQGLPNTPMADSTVRVISGNFITARPVGIVDGVDFQHSGLVRKVDIAGITKTLDMGAMVLLSPFGFSPTGEAFNLTMEEVATSVATALQADKLIFLTEVPGIRMDPTLPASEDNPIDTELPLAAAEKLLKELPTANLPTDTTFYLQHCVKACKNGVERSHIIPFAVDGAILLEVYVHDGIGTMVVDEKLEELREATEEDVGGILQLIEPFEKDGTLVKRSRTEIERDAGNYTIIEHDGVIFACAALYPYPEAKTAEMAALTVSPDVQGQGDGERVLKRVEQRAKAAGLDSIFVLTTRTMHWFIKRGFVQVDPDWLPEARKRKYNWDRKSQVLVKKLS
;
A
#
# COMPACT_ATOMS: atom_id res chain seq x y z
N MET A 1 -10.35 -31.46 -6.44
CA MET A 1 -9.76 -30.29 -7.12
C MET A 1 -10.09 -30.36 -8.60
N THR A 2 -11.00 -29.51 -9.04
CA THR A 2 -11.46 -29.42 -10.45
C THR A 2 -10.38 -28.77 -11.32
N SER A 3 -10.25 -29.20 -12.58
CA SER A 3 -9.23 -28.73 -13.53
C SER A 3 -9.20 -27.20 -13.69
N VAL A 4 -10.34 -26.52 -13.53
CA VAL A 4 -10.48 -25.06 -13.60
C VAL A 4 -9.64 -24.33 -12.53
N PHE A 5 -9.50 -24.91 -11.34
CA PHE A 5 -8.74 -24.31 -10.23
C PHE A 5 -7.23 -24.25 -10.54
N ASN A 6 -6.71 -25.25 -11.25
CA ASN A 6 -5.28 -25.30 -11.57
C ASN A 6 -4.87 -24.23 -12.59
N PHE A 7 -5.75 -23.86 -13.53
CA PHE A 7 -5.45 -22.88 -14.57
C PHE A 7 -5.49 -21.43 -14.07
N THR A 8 -6.22 -21.15 -12.98
CA THR A 8 -6.25 -19.81 -12.36
C THR A 8 -5.27 -19.70 -11.19
N PHE A 9 -5.05 -20.76 -10.42
CA PHE A 9 -4.16 -20.74 -9.25
C PHE A 9 -2.70 -20.45 -9.62
N VAL A 10 -2.12 -21.15 -10.60
CA VAL A 10 -0.69 -20.99 -10.92
C VAL A 10 -0.36 -19.58 -11.43
N PRO A 11 -1.13 -18.98 -12.38
CA PRO A 11 -0.92 -17.60 -12.78
C PRO A 11 -1.12 -16.61 -11.62
N TRP A 12 -2.17 -16.78 -10.81
CA TRP A 12 -2.44 -15.91 -9.67
C TRP A 12 -1.31 -15.98 -8.62
N PHE A 13 -0.83 -17.18 -8.30
CA PHE A 13 0.26 -17.34 -7.33
C PHE A 13 1.57 -16.69 -7.85
N ARG A 14 1.82 -16.78 -9.15
CA ARG A 14 2.95 -16.07 -9.80
C ARG A 14 2.77 -14.55 -9.80
N SER A 15 1.55 -14.03 -9.95
CA SER A 15 1.31 -12.58 -9.88
C SER A 15 1.47 -12.01 -8.48
N VAL A 16 1.30 -12.83 -7.43
CA VAL A 16 1.50 -12.43 -6.03
C VAL A 16 2.97 -12.52 -5.59
N ALA A 17 3.79 -13.38 -6.21
CA ALA A 17 5.18 -13.60 -5.82
C ALA A 17 6.05 -12.32 -5.69
N PRO A 18 5.95 -11.31 -6.59
CA PRO A 18 6.69 -10.05 -6.45
C PRO A 18 6.39 -9.33 -5.13
N TYR A 19 5.12 -9.30 -4.71
CA TYR A 19 4.70 -8.68 -3.44
C TYR A 19 5.26 -9.45 -2.24
N ILE A 20 5.32 -10.78 -2.29
CA ILE A 20 5.97 -11.60 -1.25
C ILE A 20 7.45 -11.21 -1.10
N HIS A 21 8.16 -11.04 -2.21
CA HIS A 21 9.56 -10.66 -2.19
C HIS A 21 9.77 -9.23 -1.68
N LYS A 22 8.90 -8.30 -2.10
CA LYS A 22 8.94 -6.89 -1.71
C LYS A 22 8.72 -6.69 -0.20
N PHE A 23 7.71 -7.36 0.36
CA PHE A 23 7.32 -7.14 1.75
C PHE A 23 8.10 -8.00 2.74
N ARG A 24 8.93 -8.93 2.28
CA ARG A 24 9.79 -9.71 3.16
C ARG A 24 10.71 -8.79 3.97
N ASN A 25 10.79 -9.07 5.28
CA ASN A 25 11.52 -8.29 6.30
C ASN A 25 10.97 -6.88 6.58
N GLN A 26 9.91 -6.44 5.90
CA GLN A 26 9.23 -5.20 6.23
C GLN A 26 8.47 -5.32 7.55
N THR A 27 8.29 -4.19 8.23
CA THR A 27 7.59 -4.08 9.51
C THR A 27 6.19 -3.51 9.28
N PHE A 28 5.18 -4.31 9.58
CA PHE A 28 3.78 -3.90 9.54
C PHE A 28 3.26 -3.70 10.96
N VAL A 29 2.63 -2.55 11.21
CA VAL A 29 1.84 -2.32 12.42
C VAL A 29 0.38 -2.48 12.05
N VAL A 30 -0.28 -3.46 12.66
CA VAL A 30 -1.67 -3.82 12.36
C VAL A 30 -2.55 -3.50 13.56
N GLY A 31 -3.45 -2.54 13.41
CA GLY A 31 -4.49 -2.20 14.36
C GLY A 31 -5.78 -2.96 14.05
N ILE A 32 -6.25 -3.84 14.94
CA ILE A 32 -7.53 -4.55 14.79
C ILE A 32 -8.56 -3.90 15.70
N ALA A 33 -9.65 -3.36 15.14
CA ALA A 33 -10.76 -2.82 15.93
C ALA A 33 -11.37 -3.90 16.85
N GLY A 34 -11.80 -3.52 18.05
CA GLY A 34 -12.41 -4.48 19.00
C GLY A 34 -13.74 -5.05 18.48
N GLU A 35 -14.37 -4.30 17.58
CA GLU A 35 -15.55 -4.63 16.79
C GLU A 35 -15.30 -5.86 15.91
N ALA A 36 -14.10 -6.03 15.35
CA ALA A 36 -13.75 -7.21 14.56
C ALA A 36 -13.75 -8.48 15.42
N ILE A 37 -13.23 -8.38 16.65
CA ILE A 37 -13.20 -9.50 17.60
C ILE A 37 -14.61 -9.82 18.08
N ALA A 38 -15.41 -8.80 18.43
CA ALA A 38 -16.81 -8.96 18.80
C ALA A 38 -17.66 -9.58 17.66
N ALA A 39 -17.30 -9.31 16.40
CA ALA A 39 -17.90 -9.92 15.21
C ALA A 39 -17.38 -11.33 14.89
N GLY A 40 -16.56 -11.94 15.75
CA GLY A 40 -16.05 -13.30 15.60
C GLY A 40 -15.00 -13.47 14.50
N LYS A 41 -14.33 -12.39 14.07
CA LYS A 41 -13.35 -12.43 12.97
C LYS A 41 -11.95 -12.89 13.39
N LEU A 42 -11.67 -12.93 14.69
CA LEU A 42 -10.34 -13.22 15.24
C LEU A 42 -9.68 -14.50 14.68
N PRO A 43 -10.37 -15.66 14.55
CA PRO A 43 -9.73 -16.88 14.05
C PRO A 43 -9.20 -16.76 12.61
N HIS A 44 -9.96 -16.11 11.72
CA HIS A 44 -9.54 -15.92 10.32
C HIS A 44 -8.39 -14.91 10.24
N LEU A 45 -8.50 -13.79 11.00
CA LEU A 45 -7.44 -12.78 11.06
C LEU A 45 -6.12 -13.36 11.60
N ALA A 46 -6.19 -14.26 12.58
CA ALA A 46 -5.02 -14.95 13.10
C ALA A 46 -4.34 -15.82 12.01
N GLN A 47 -5.13 -16.55 11.21
CA GLN A 47 -4.61 -17.35 10.10
C GLN A 47 -3.95 -16.47 9.02
N ASP A 48 -4.59 -15.37 8.64
CA ASP A 48 -4.08 -14.44 7.63
C ASP A 48 -2.76 -13.78 8.08
N LEU A 49 -2.72 -13.28 9.33
CA LEU A 49 -1.53 -12.66 9.91
C LEU A 49 -0.39 -13.67 10.10
N ALA A 50 -0.70 -14.91 10.51
CA ALA A 50 0.29 -15.98 10.60
C ALA A 50 0.88 -16.30 9.23
N MET A 51 0.05 -16.31 8.18
CA MET A 51 0.52 -16.53 6.81
C MET A 51 1.44 -15.38 6.36
N ILE A 52 1.04 -14.12 6.58
CA ILE A 52 1.87 -12.94 6.27
C ILE A 52 3.22 -13.01 7.02
N GLN A 53 3.21 -13.38 8.30
CA GLN A 53 4.44 -13.54 9.08
C GLN A 53 5.33 -14.66 8.50
N SER A 54 4.76 -15.81 8.13
CA SER A 54 5.51 -16.93 7.56
C SER A 54 6.19 -16.59 6.23
N MET A 55 5.67 -15.60 5.49
CA MET A 55 6.29 -15.07 4.28
C MET A 55 7.49 -14.16 4.57
N GLY A 56 7.67 -13.76 5.83
CA GLY A 56 8.84 -13.04 6.35
C GLY A 56 8.54 -11.61 6.79
N VAL A 57 7.28 -11.20 6.88
CA VAL A 57 6.89 -9.87 7.37
C VAL A 57 6.97 -9.83 8.91
N LYS A 58 7.53 -8.76 9.45
CA LYS A 58 7.58 -8.50 10.90
C LYS A 58 6.28 -7.79 11.31
N ILE A 59 5.54 -8.35 12.28
CA ILE A 59 4.22 -7.84 12.66
C ILE A 59 4.22 -7.32 14.10
N VAL A 60 3.77 -6.09 14.27
CA VAL A 60 3.30 -5.55 15.54
C VAL A 60 1.77 -5.46 15.48
N LEU A 61 1.11 -6.27 16.28
CA LEU A 61 -0.35 -6.33 16.38
C LEU A 61 -0.83 -5.47 17.56
N VAL A 62 -1.71 -4.51 17.29
CA VAL A 62 -2.40 -3.70 18.30
C VAL A 62 -3.88 -4.02 18.22
N HIS A 63 -4.50 -4.46 19.32
CA HIS A 63 -5.94 -4.75 19.33
C HIS A 63 -6.74 -3.63 19.99
N GLY A 64 -7.98 -3.43 19.56
CA GLY A 64 -8.95 -2.58 20.24
C GLY A 64 -9.83 -3.41 21.17
N PHE A 65 -10.39 -2.76 22.18
CA PHE A 65 -11.30 -3.40 23.12
C PHE A 65 -12.54 -2.56 23.45
N ARG A 66 -12.90 -1.58 22.60
CA ARG A 66 -13.99 -0.63 22.89
C ARG A 66 -15.32 -1.33 23.19
N PRO A 67 -15.78 -2.32 22.38
CA PRO A 67 -17.02 -3.05 22.66
C PRO A 67 -16.96 -3.84 23.97
N GLN A 68 -15.84 -4.51 24.25
CA GLN A 68 -15.66 -5.35 25.43
C GLN A 68 -15.67 -4.52 26.71
N VAL A 69 -15.06 -3.34 26.70
CA VAL A 69 -15.15 -2.40 27.84
C VAL A 69 -16.57 -1.90 28.04
N ASN A 70 -17.31 -1.61 26.96
CA ASN A 70 -18.70 -1.18 27.07
C ASN A 70 -19.58 -2.30 27.64
N GLU A 71 -19.37 -3.55 27.23
CA GLU A 71 -20.07 -4.71 27.79
C GLU A 71 -19.80 -4.87 29.29
N GLN A 72 -18.54 -4.78 29.72
CA GLN A 72 -18.17 -4.87 31.14
C GLN A 72 -18.75 -3.71 31.97
N LEU A 73 -18.73 -2.48 31.43
CA LEU A 73 -19.35 -1.32 32.07
C LEU A 73 -20.86 -1.53 32.27
N LEU A 74 -21.56 -1.99 31.23
CA LEU A 74 -22.99 -2.28 31.29
C LEU A 74 -23.30 -3.39 32.29
N ALA A 75 -22.48 -4.44 32.33
CA ALA A 75 -22.61 -5.53 33.31
C ALA A 75 -22.44 -5.04 34.76
N LYS A 76 -21.60 -4.02 34.98
CA LYS A 76 -21.42 -3.35 36.28
C LYS A 76 -22.47 -2.25 36.55
N GLY A 77 -23.39 -1.98 35.62
CA GLY A 77 -24.45 -0.97 35.77
C GLY A 77 -24.00 0.47 35.46
N HIS A 78 -22.88 0.64 34.76
CA HIS A 78 -22.32 1.93 34.37
C HIS A 78 -22.51 2.20 32.87
N THR A 79 -22.65 3.47 32.50
CA THR A 79 -22.73 3.89 31.09
C THR A 79 -21.38 4.41 30.60
N PRO A 80 -20.98 4.08 29.36
CA PRO A 80 -19.74 4.60 28.80
C PRO A 80 -19.88 6.10 28.49
N LYS A 81 -18.82 6.85 28.77
CA LYS A 81 -18.74 8.31 28.52
C LYS A 81 -17.58 8.59 27.57
N TYR A 82 -17.83 9.49 26.61
CA TYR A 82 -16.83 9.91 25.63
C TYR A 82 -16.86 11.43 25.49
N SER A 83 -15.69 11.98 25.15
CA SER A 83 -15.49 13.38 24.77
C SER A 83 -14.39 13.41 23.72
N HIS A 84 -14.59 14.15 22.63
CA HIS A 84 -13.63 14.23 21.51
C HIS A 84 -13.19 12.85 20.96
N GLY A 85 -14.11 11.88 20.90
CA GLY A 85 -13.83 10.51 20.44
C GLY A 85 -12.97 9.65 21.41
N ILE A 86 -12.57 10.21 22.56
CA ILE A 86 -11.78 9.54 23.60
C ILE A 86 -12.71 9.19 24.77
N ARG A 87 -12.57 7.99 25.33
CA ARG A 87 -13.31 7.57 26.52
C ARG A 87 -12.90 8.43 27.71
N ILE A 88 -13.83 8.85 28.55
CA ILE A 88 -13.51 9.33 29.90
C ILE A 88 -13.40 8.09 30.78
N THR A 89 -12.19 7.78 31.25
CA THR A 89 -11.92 6.57 32.02
C THR A 89 -11.81 6.91 33.50
N ASP A 90 -12.93 6.79 34.22
CA ASP A 90 -12.93 6.76 35.68
C ASP A 90 -12.42 5.42 36.23
N GLU A 91 -12.32 5.28 37.56
CA GLU A 91 -11.84 4.05 38.21
C GLU A 91 -12.58 2.79 37.76
N VAL A 92 -13.92 2.86 37.64
CA VAL A 92 -14.73 1.71 37.21
C VAL A 92 -14.46 1.37 35.75
N ALA A 93 -14.36 2.39 34.89
CA ALA A 93 -13.99 2.19 33.49
C ALA A 93 -12.55 1.68 33.33
N LEU A 94 -11.63 2.05 34.23
CA LEU A 94 -10.26 1.55 34.24
C LEU A 94 -10.22 0.05 34.56
N ASP A 95 -10.94 -0.38 35.60
CA ASP A 95 -11.08 -1.80 35.95
C ASP A 95 -11.66 -2.61 34.78
N CYS A 96 -12.73 -2.11 34.15
CA CYS A 96 -13.32 -2.73 32.95
C CYS A 96 -12.34 -2.78 31.77
N ALA A 97 -11.52 -1.75 31.59
CA ALA A 97 -10.48 -1.72 30.56
C ALA A 97 -9.38 -2.75 30.81
N GLN A 98 -8.96 -2.93 32.07
CA GLN A 98 -7.97 -3.96 32.43
C GLN A 98 -8.50 -5.38 32.21
N GLU A 99 -9.74 -5.65 32.63
CA GLU A 99 -10.42 -6.93 32.41
C GLU A 99 -10.51 -7.25 30.92
N ALA A 100 -11.04 -6.31 30.12
CA ALA A 100 -11.19 -6.49 28.67
C ALA A 100 -9.84 -6.66 27.97
N ALA A 101 -8.83 -5.87 28.32
CA ALA A 101 -7.49 -5.96 27.73
C ALA A 101 -6.81 -7.30 28.03
N GLY A 102 -6.96 -7.81 29.26
CA GLY A 102 -6.41 -9.10 29.67
C GLY A 102 -7.11 -10.27 29.00
N GLN A 103 -8.45 -10.26 28.99
CA GLN A 103 -9.26 -11.28 28.33
C GLN A 103 -8.92 -11.38 26.84
N LEU A 104 -8.98 -10.27 26.10
CA LEU A 104 -8.72 -10.27 24.66
C LEU A 104 -7.29 -10.68 24.33
N ARG A 105 -6.31 -10.28 25.16
CA ARG A 105 -4.93 -10.73 24.99
C ARG A 105 -4.85 -12.26 25.03
N TYR A 106 -5.49 -12.92 25.99
CA TYR A 106 -5.50 -14.38 26.07
C TYR A 106 -6.23 -15.02 24.89
N GLU A 107 -7.35 -14.46 24.45
CA GLU A 107 -8.08 -14.94 23.27
C GLU A 107 -7.23 -14.85 21.99
N ILE A 108 -6.50 -13.74 21.81
CA ILE A 108 -5.59 -13.54 20.67
C ILE A 108 -4.43 -14.53 20.74
N GLU A 109 -3.77 -14.66 21.90
CA GLU A 109 -2.68 -15.63 22.11
C GLU A 109 -3.16 -17.06 21.83
N ALA A 110 -4.38 -17.42 22.25
CA ALA A 110 -4.98 -18.72 21.96
C ALA A 110 -5.27 -18.92 20.46
N ALA A 111 -5.77 -17.88 19.76
CA ALA A 111 -6.02 -17.94 18.32
C ALA A 111 -4.73 -18.19 17.53
N PHE A 112 -3.62 -17.55 17.90
CA PHE A 112 -2.30 -17.78 17.29
C PHE A 112 -1.63 -19.10 17.71
N SER A 113 -2.17 -19.81 18.70
CA SER A 113 -1.66 -21.11 19.16
C SER A 113 -2.29 -22.31 18.43
N GLN A 114 -3.24 -22.08 17.52
CA GLN A 114 -3.93 -23.15 16.78
C GLN A 114 -3.04 -23.73 15.66
N GLY A 115 -2.10 -24.60 16.01
CA GLY A 115 -1.22 -25.32 15.07
C GLY A 115 -1.82 -26.60 14.49
N LEU A 116 -3.11 -26.60 14.13
CA LEU A 116 -3.78 -27.81 13.65
C LEU A 116 -3.21 -28.25 12.28
N PRO A 117 -3.02 -29.56 12.03
CA PRO A 117 -2.62 -30.08 10.73
C PRO A 117 -3.57 -29.62 9.61
N ASN A 118 -3.03 -29.29 8.44
CA ASN A 118 -3.76 -28.77 7.27
C ASN A 118 -4.40 -27.38 7.43
N THR A 119 -3.99 -26.59 8.41
CA THR A 119 -4.26 -25.15 8.45
C THR A 119 -3.07 -24.38 7.87
N PRO A 120 -3.23 -23.11 7.46
CA PRO A 120 -2.09 -22.23 7.14
C PRO A 120 -1.09 -22.09 8.29
N MET A 121 -1.49 -22.47 9.51
CA MET A 121 -0.69 -22.46 10.73
C MET A 121 -0.09 -23.83 11.09
N ALA A 122 -0.25 -24.85 10.24
CA ALA A 122 0.37 -26.16 10.46
C ALA A 122 1.90 -26.02 10.53
N ASP A 123 2.50 -26.54 11.60
CA ASP A 123 3.93 -26.42 11.92
C ASP A 123 4.47 -24.98 12.07
N SER A 124 3.60 -23.95 11.99
CA SER A 124 3.98 -22.58 12.24
C SER A 124 3.90 -22.30 13.75
N THR A 125 5.06 -22.10 14.38
CA THR A 125 5.12 -21.65 15.77
C THR A 125 5.14 -20.12 15.78
N VAL A 126 3.96 -19.52 15.60
CA VAL A 126 3.79 -18.06 15.76
C VAL A 126 4.00 -17.73 17.24
N ARG A 127 5.21 -17.26 17.56
CA ARG A 127 5.52 -16.77 18.90
C ARG A 127 4.92 -15.38 19.06
N VAL A 128 3.93 -15.25 19.94
CA VAL A 128 3.33 -13.96 20.32
C VAL A 128 3.99 -13.48 21.61
N ILE A 129 4.53 -12.26 21.61
CA ILE A 129 5.16 -11.64 22.78
C ILE A 129 4.49 -10.31 23.07
N SER A 130 4.06 -10.14 24.32
CA SER A 130 3.45 -8.91 24.81
C SER A 130 4.13 -8.48 26.11
N GLY A 131 4.16 -7.17 26.37
CA GLY A 131 4.89 -6.60 27.49
C GLY A 131 4.72 -5.09 27.61
N ASN A 132 5.51 -4.50 28.50
CA ASN A 132 5.51 -3.08 28.84
C ASN A 132 6.30 -2.23 27.82
N PHE A 133 5.96 -2.34 26.54
CA PHE A 133 6.62 -1.59 25.47
C PHE A 133 6.17 -0.11 25.39
N ILE A 134 5.10 0.26 26.08
CA ILE A 134 4.49 1.59 26.02
C ILE A 134 4.57 2.27 27.37
N THR A 135 5.17 3.45 27.41
CA THR A 135 5.05 4.40 28.52
C THR A 135 3.94 5.38 28.20
N ALA A 136 2.96 5.51 29.10
CA ALA A 136 1.83 6.42 28.94
C ALA A 136 2.01 7.73 29.73
N ARG A 137 1.20 8.71 29.38
CA ARG A 137 0.95 9.95 30.14
C ARG A 137 -0.55 10.26 30.12
N PRO A 138 -1.09 10.97 31.12
CA PRO A 138 -2.49 11.36 31.10
C PRO A 138 -2.80 12.28 29.91
N VAL A 139 -4.03 12.18 29.39
CA VAL A 139 -4.62 13.23 28.54
C VAL A 139 -4.75 14.53 29.35
N GLY A 140 -5.20 14.42 30.61
CA GLY A 140 -5.46 15.54 31.50
C GLY A 140 -6.83 16.16 31.26
N ILE A 141 -6.95 17.47 31.52
CA ILE A 141 -8.19 18.21 31.35
C ILE A 141 -8.15 18.93 29.99
N VAL A 142 -9.12 18.64 29.13
CA VAL A 142 -9.27 19.29 27.81
C VAL A 142 -10.67 19.88 27.72
N ASP A 143 -10.76 21.18 27.38
CA ASP A 143 -12.02 21.94 27.28
C ASP A 143 -12.95 21.77 28.50
N GLY A 144 -12.35 21.73 29.69
CA GLY A 144 -13.06 21.59 30.96
C GLY A 144 -13.51 20.16 31.30
N VAL A 145 -13.20 19.16 30.46
CA VAL A 145 -13.49 17.75 30.71
C VAL A 145 -12.23 17.06 31.23
N ASP A 146 -12.33 16.45 32.41
CA ASP A 146 -11.26 15.62 33.00
C ASP A 146 -11.35 14.18 32.47
N PHE A 147 -10.29 13.75 31.79
CA PHE A 147 -10.18 12.43 31.20
C PHE A 147 -9.65 11.36 32.16
N GLN A 148 -9.22 11.75 33.37
CA GLN A 148 -8.79 10.86 34.44
C GLN A 148 -7.74 9.85 33.96
N HIS A 149 -8.07 8.56 33.92
CA HIS A 149 -7.16 7.48 33.53
C HIS A 149 -7.07 7.24 32.02
N SER A 150 -7.61 8.14 31.20
CA SER A 150 -7.32 8.09 29.76
C SER A 150 -5.98 8.75 29.47
N GLY A 151 -5.17 8.05 28.68
CA GLY A 151 -3.80 8.46 28.40
C GLY A 151 -3.48 8.58 26.92
N LEU A 152 -2.26 9.07 26.68
CA LEU A 152 -1.59 9.13 25.40
C LEU A 152 -0.24 8.42 25.50
N VAL A 153 0.27 7.95 24.37
CA VAL A 153 1.62 7.40 24.30
C VAL A 153 2.63 8.53 24.57
N ARG A 154 3.51 8.31 25.55
CA ARG A 154 4.64 9.20 25.84
C ARG A 154 5.92 8.70 25.17
N LYS A 155 6.17 7.39 25.24
CA LYS A 155 7.38 6.76 24.72
C LYS A 155 7.08 5.32 24.32
N VAL A 156 7.69 4.90 23.22
CA VAL A 156 7.70 3.52 22.74
C VAL A 156 9.08 2.93 22.99
N ASP A 157 9.17 1.71 23.52
CA ASP A 157 10.40 0.93 23.63
C ASP A 157 10.76 0.30 22.27
N ILE A 158 11.31 1.14 21.38
CA ILE A 158 11.75 0.75 20.04
C ILE A 158 12.71 -0.44 20.12
N ALA A 159 13.71 -0.38 21.00
CA ALA A 159 14.74 -1.40 21.09
C ALA A 159 14.19 -2.76 21.54
N GLY A 160 13.25 -2.76 22.50
CA GLY A 160 12.54 -3.96 22.91
C GLY A 160 11.73 -4.57 21.77
N ILE A 161 10.90 -3.76 21.10
CA ILE A 161 10.07 -4.21 19.99
C ILE A 161 10.93 -4.76 18.84
N THR A 162 11.95 -4.03 18.39
CA THR A 162 12.83 -4.46 17.28
C THR A 162 13.49 -5.80 17.57
N LYS A 163 14.04 -6.00 18.79
CA LYS A 163 14.65 -7.29 19.17
C LYS A 163 13.64 -8.44 19.16
N THR A 164 12.40 -8.18 19.56
CA THR A 164 11.33 -9.17 19.51
C THR A 164 10.93 -9.52 18.08
N LEU A 165 10.88 -8.53 17.18
CA LEU A 165 10.62 -8.78 15.77
C LEU A 165 11.77 -9.53 15.10
N ASP A 166 13.02 -9.22 15.44
CA ASP A 166 14.23 -9.85 14.87
C ASP A 166 14.37 -11.33 15.26
N MET A 167 13.83 -11.75 16.41
CA MET A 167 13.76 -13.17 16.78
C MET A 167 12.63 -13.93 16.05
N GLY A 168 11.90 -13.27 15.15
CA GLY A 168 10.77 -13.82 14.40
C GLY A 168 9.49 -13.96 15.22
N ALA A 169 9.33 -13.21 16.30
CA ALA A 169 8.10 -13.19 17.09
C ALA A 169 7.18 -12.03 16.65
N MET A 170 5.88 -12.21 16.81
CA MET A 170 4.89 -11.17 16.69
C MET A 170 4.80 -10.39 18.01
N VAL A 171 4.82 -9.06 17.94
CA VAL A 171 4.60 -8.21 19.12
C VAL A 171 3.11 -7.93 19.26
N LEU A 172 2.52 -8.26 20.40
CA LEU A 172 1.12 -7.97 20.73
C LEU A 172 1.02 -6.84 21.76
N LEU A 173 0.35 -5.75 21.38
CA LEU A 173 0.13 -4.58 22.22
C LEU A 173 -1.37 -4.42 22.53
N SER A 174 -1.70 -4.45 23.82
CA SER A 174 -2.98 -3.93 24.29
C SER A 174 -2.90 -2.40 24.38
N PRO A 175 -3.99 -1.66 24.12
CA PRO A 175 -3.98 -0.19 24.16
C PRO A 175 -4.11 0.28 25.61
N PHE A 176 -3.07 -0.03 26.36
CA PHE A 176 -2.94 0.18 27.79
C PHE A 176 -1.46 0.47 28.08
N GLY A 177 -1.18 1.47 28.91
CA GLY A 177 0.19 1.85 29.20
C GLY A 177 0.37 2.34 30.63
N PHE A 178 1.60 2.35 31.09
CA PHE A 178 1.93 2.74 32.46
C PHE A 178 2.80 3.99 32.47
N SER A 179 2.59 4.86 33.46
CA SER A 179 3.52 5.95 33.73
C SER A 179 4.77 5.45 34.45
N PRO A 180 5.84 6.26 34.53
CA PRO A 180 7.00 5.93 35.36
C PRO A 180 6.70 5.75 36.86
N THR A 181 5.55 6.22 37.35
CA THR A 181 5.10 6.02 38.74
C THR A 181 4.27 4.76 38.92
N GLY A 182 4.02 3.99 37.85
CA GLY A 182 3.24 2.75 37.89
C GLY A 182 1.73 2.93 37.71
N GLU A 183 1.27 4.16 37.44
CA GLU A 183 -0.14 4.44 37.19
C GLU A 183 -0.56 3.95 35.80
N ALA A 184 -1.73 3.33 35.73
CA ALA A 184 -2.29 2.70 34.56
C ALA A 184 -3.15 3.68 33.76
N PHE A 185 -2.97 3.70 32.44
CA PHE A 185 -3.76 4.54 31.55
C PHE A 185 -4.39 3.72 30.42
N ASN A 186 -5.68 3.95 30.20
CA ASN A 186 -6.42 3.48 29.04
C ASN A 186 -6.05 4.31 27.81
N LEU A 187 -5.52 3.67 26.78
CA LEU A 187 -5.13 4.32 25.52
C LEU A 187 -6.14 3.95 24.41
N THR A 188 -6.09 4.65 23.29
CA THR A 188 -6.83 4.22 22.10
C THR A 188 -5.95 3.32 21.23
N MET A 189 -6.55 2.34 20.55
CA MET A 189 -5.83 1.44 19.62
C MET A 189 -5.14 2.24 18.52
N GLU A 190 -5.83 3.25 18.01
CA GLU A 190 -5.39 4.09 16.91
C GLU A 190 -4.17 4.92 17.32
N GLU A 191 -4.16 5.50 18.52
CA GLU A 191 -3.00 6.27 19.01
C GLU A 191 -1.79 5.35 19.28
N VAL A 192 -2.01 4.15 19.82
CA VAL A 192 -0.93 3.18 20.06
C VAL A 192 -0.34 2.71 18.73
N ALA A 193 -1.18 2.26 17.79
CA ALA A 193 -0.74 1.80 16.48
C ALA A 193 0.00 2.90 15.70
N THR A 194 -0.56 4.12 15.63
CA THR A 194 0.10 5.25 14.96
C THR A 194 1.41 5.62 15.62
N SER A 195 1.47 5.69 16.95
CA SER A 195 2.69 6.06 17.68
C SER A 195 3.79 5.01 17.51
N VAL A 196 3.43 3.73 17.53
CA VAL A 196 4.37 2.62 17.34
C VAL A 196 4.86 2.56 15.89
N ALA A 197 3.96 2.68 14.90
CA ALA A 197 4.34 2.72 13.49
C ALA A 197 5.30 3.88 13.21
N THR A 198 5.00 5.06 13.75
CA THR A 198 5.87 6.23 13.63
C THR A 198 7.21 6.00 14.32
N ALA A 199 7.22 5.49 15.56
CA ALA A 199 8.47 5.28 16.31
C ALA A 199 9.39 4.23 15.67
N LEU A 200 8.81 3.21 15.04
CA LEU A 200 9.55 2.16 14.35
C LEU A 200 9.91 2.53 12.90
N GLN A 201 9.36 3.62 12.37
CA GLN A 201 9.37 3.92 10.93
C GLN A 201 8.89 2.71 10.13
N ALA A 202 7.74 2.18 10.52
CA ALA A 202 7.15 1.00 9.90
C ALA A 202 6.85 1.24 8.42
N ASP A 203 7.06 0.22 7.58
CA ASP A 203 6.75 0.28 6.15
C ASP A 203 5.24 0.42 5.91
N LYS A 204 4.42 -0.22 6.76
CA LYS A 204 2.96 -0.12 6.70
C LYS A 204 2.32 0.02 8.07
N LEU A 205 1.36 0.94 8.18
CA LEU A 205 0.34 0.95 9.23
C LEU A 205 -0.99 0.49 8.62
N ILE A 206 -1.68 -0.49 9.22
CA ILE A 206 -2.93 -1.02 8.69
C ILE A 206 -3.98 -1.01 9.79
N PHE A 207 -5.09 -0.31 9.57
CA PHE A 207 -6.27 -0.38 10.42
C PHE A 207 -7.31 -1.31 9.81
N LEU A 208 -7.64 -2.39 10.51
CA LEU A 208 -8.80 -3.25 10.23
C LEU A 208 -10.00 -2.72 11.01
N THR A 209 -10.98 -2.18 10.28
CA THR A 209 -12.05 -1.34 10.84
C THR A 209 -13.43 -1.77 10.34
N GLU A 210 -14.46 -1.20 10.96
CA GLU A 210 -15.87 -1.36 10.59
C GLU A 210 -16.24 -0.61 9.29
N VAL A 211 -15.38 0.30 8.83
CA VAL A 211 -15.58 1.04 7.58
C VAL A 211 -14.79 0.40 6.44
N PRO A 212 -15.31 0.45 5.20
CA PRO A 212 -14.63 -0.13 4.03
C PRO A 212 -13.44 0.69 3.51
N GLY A 213 -13.21 1.89 4.05
CA GLY A 213 -12.28 2.88 3.50
C GLY A 213 -12.99 4.20 3.25
N ILE A 214 -12.34 5.07 2.49
CA ILE A 214 -12.81 6.40 2.12
C ILE A 214 -13.31 6.34 0.67
N ARG A 215 -14.42 7.00 0.37
CA ARG A 215 -14.97 7.05 -1.00
C ARG A 215 -14.33 8.16 -1.83
N MET A 216 -14.40 8.02 -3.15
CA MET A 216 -13.98 9.07 -4.10
C MET A 216 -14.62 10.43 -3.78
N ASP A 217 -15.92 10.43 -3.46
CA ASP A 217 -16.61 11.54 -2.81
C ASP A 217 -17.16 11.09 -1.44
N PRO A 218 -16.51 11.48 -0.34
CA PRO A 218 -16.95 11.11 1.02
C PRO A 218 -18.30 11.71 1.42
N THR A 219 -18.81 12.70 0.69
CA THR A 219 -20.11 13.35 0.98
C THR A 219 -21.29 12.64 0.32
N LEU A 220 -21.02 11.76 -0.64
CA LEU A 220 -22.02 10.99 -1.38
C LEU A 220 -22.19 9.58 -0.78
N PRO A 221 -23.39 8.97 -0.93
CA PRO A 221 -23.63 7.62 -0.47
C PRO A 221 -22.83 6.58 -1.29
N ALA A 222 -22.85 5.35 -0.80
CA ALA A 222 -22.28 4.21 -1.50
C ALA A 222 -23.01 3.94 -2.83
N SER A 223 -22.27 3.88 -3.94
CA SER A 223 -22.76 3.45 -5.25
C SER A 223 -21.62 2.90 -6.09
N GLU A 224 -21.95 2.27 -7.23
CA GLU A 224 -20.95 1.86 -8.23
C GLU A 224 -20.19 3.07 -8.81
N ASP A 225 -20.85 4.23 -8.90
CA ASP A 225 -20.24 5.50 -9.37
C ASP A 225 -19.46 6.24 -8.27
N ASN A 226 -19.52 5.78 -7.01
CA ASN A 226 -18.78 6.33 -5.88
C ASN A 226 -18.09 5.21 -5.08
N PRO A 227 -17.14 4.50 -5.70
CA PRO A 227 -16.42 3.40 -5.07
C PRO A 227 -15.48 3.92 -3.97
N ILE A 228 -14.82 2.98 -3.28
CA ILE A 228 -13.72 3.29 -2.37
C ILE A 228 -12.55 3.83 -3.18
N ASP A 229 -12.00 4.94 -2.73
CA ASP A 229 -10.76 5.50 -3.24
C ASP A 229 -9.62 4.67 -2.65
N THR A 230 -9.00 3.84 -3.48
CA THR A 230 -8.03 2.85 -3.01
C THR A 230 -6.66 3.44 -2.74
N GLU A 231 -6.37 4.61 -3.30
CA GLU A 231 -5.11 5.33 -3.11
C GLU A 231 -5.36 6.83 -2.94
N LEU A 232 -5.08 7.34 -1.76
CA LEU A 232 -5.32 8.72 -1.38
C LEU A 232 -3.98 9.43 -1.09
N PRO A 233 -3.51 10.32 -1.97
CA PRO A 233 -2.29 11.09 -1.72
C PRO A 233 -2.39 11.88 -0.41
N LEU A 234 -1.29 11.97 0.34
CA LEU A 234 -1.24 12.62 1.64
C LEU A 234 -1.80 14.05 1.61
N ALA A 235 -1.48 14.83 0.58
CA ALA A 235 -1.99 16.18 0.40
C ALA A 235 -3.52 16.23 0.23
N ALA A 236 -4.10 15.26 -0.47
CA ALA A 236 -5.54 15.12 -0.63
C ALA A 236 -6.20 14.67 0.68
N ALA A 237 -5.60 13.71 1.40
CA ALA A 237 -6.05 13.28 2.71
C ALA A 237 -6.05 14.44 3.73
N GLU A 238 -5.02 15.27 3.75
CA GLU A 238 -4.96 16.48 4.58
C GLU A 238 -6.04 17.50 4.24
N LYS A 239 -6.37 17.64 2.95
CA LYS A 239 -7.43 18.53 2.50
C LYS A 239 -8.79 18.02 2.98
N LEU A 240 -9.06 16.73 2.83
CA LEU A 240 -10.30 16.11 3.33
C LEU A 240 -10.45 16.31 4.84
N LEU A 241 -9.39 16.17 5.63
CA LEU A 241 -9.43 16.43 7.08
C LEU A 241 -9.79 17.88 7.45
N LYS A 242 -9.48 18.86 6.58
CA LYS A 242 -9.83 20.27 6.80
C LYS A 242 -11.25 20.59 6.37
N GLU A 243 -11.75 19.92 5.34
CA GLU A 243 -13.06 20.19 4.73
C GLU A 243 -14.20 19.42 5.39
N LEU A 244 -13.93 18.20 5.87
CA LEU A 244 -14.93 17.35 6.50
C LEU A 244 -15.08 17.64 8.00
N PRO A 245 -16.24 17.32 8.60
CA PRO A 245 -16.45 17.48 10.04
C PRO A 245 -15.44 16.70 10.88
N THR A 246 -15.14 17.23 12.07
CA THR A 246 -14.36 16.51 13.08
C THR A 246 -15.11 15.25 13.52
N ALA A 247 -14.44 14.12 13.44
CA ALA A 247 -14.99 12.83 13.86
C ALA A 247 -15.25 12.76 15.36
N ASN A 248 -16.37 12.15 15.71
CA ASN A 248 -16.72 11.77 17.08
C ASN A 248 -16.81 10.25 17.26
N LEU A 249 -17.14 9.54 16.19
CA LEU A 249 -17.32 8.09 16.18
C LEU A 249 -16.31 7.42 15.24
N PRO A 250 -15.91 6.17 15.53
CA PRO A 250 -15.06 5.38 14.64
C PRO A 250 -15.58 5.25 13.20
N THR A 251 -16.90 5.26 13.01
CA THR A 251 -17.55 5.21 11.69
C THR A 251 -17.46 6.51 10.88
N ASP A 252 -17.04 7.61 11.49
CA ASP A 252 -16.91 8.89 10.80
C ASP A 252 -15.67 8.88 9.89
N THR A 253 -15.80 9.38 8.66
CA THR A 253 -14.73 9.34 7.65
C THR A 253 -13.39 9.87 8.14
N THR A 254 -13.40 10.95 8.93
CA THR A 254 -12.16 11.61 9.39
C THR A 254 -11.50 10.88 10.56
N PHE A 255 -12.18 9.90 11.20
CA PHE A 255 -11.73 9.27 12.43
C PHE A 255 -10.44 8.48 12.29
N TYR A 256 -10.37 7.54 11.33
CA TYR A 256 -9.14 6.79 11.05
C TYR A 256 -8.20 7.59 10.14
N LEU A 257 -8.74 8.44 9.26
CA LEU A 257 -7.95 9.25 8.34
C LEU A 257 -6.94 10.16 9.05
N GLN A 258 -7.32 10.78 10.18
CA GLN A 258 -6.39 11.61 10.96
C GLN A 258 -5.18 10.83 11.46
N HIS A 259 -5.36 9.55 11.82
CA HIS A 259 -4.30 8.67 12.29
C HIS A 259 -3.39 8.24 11.14
N CYS A 260 -3.96 7.95 9.97
CA CYS A 260 -3.20 7.66 8.75
C CYS A 260 -2.35 8.85 8.31
N VAL A 261 -2.94 10.06 8.24
CA VAL A 261 -2.24 11.29 7.89
C VAL A 261 -1.13 11.59 8.91
N LYS A 262 -1.40 11.42 10.20
CA LYS A 262 -0.39 11.59 11.27
C LYS A 262 0.76 10.61 11.08
N ALA A 263 0.50 9.34 10.79
CA ALA A 263 1.55 8.34 10.55
C ALA A 263 2.41 8.70 9.35
N CYS A 264 1.80 8.97 8.19
CA CYS A 264 2.52 9.27 6.96
C CYS A 264 3.36 10.54 7.04
N LYS A 265 2.84 11.61 7.66
CA LYS A 265 3.60 12.84 7.92
C LYS A 265 4.87 12.63 8.75
N ASN A 266 4.89 11.59 9.58
CA ASN A 266 6.00 11.30 10.47
C ASN A 266 6.84 10.11 9.99
N GLY A 267 6.78 9.78 8.70
CA GLY A 267 7.73 8.87 8.04
C GLY A 267 7.25 7.43 7.84
N VAL A 268 6.00 7.10 8.19
CA VAL A 268 5.41 5.81 7.79
C VAL A 268 5.10 5.89 6.30
N GLU A 269 5.64 4.97 5.49
CA GLU A 269 5.49 5.08 4.03
C GLU A 269 4.02 5.01 3.61
N ARG A 270 3.26 4.09 4.21
CA ARG A 270 1.87 3.81 3.81
C ARG A 270 0.99 3.53 5.02
N SER A 271 -0.21 4.10 5.02
CA SER A 271 -1.20 3.86 6.07
C SER A 271 -2.54 3.49 5.47
N HIS A 272 -3.08 2.34 5.87
CA HIS A 272 -4.23 1.71 5.25
C HIS A 272 -5.45 1.72 6.18
N ILE A 273 -6.64 1.91 5.60
CA ILE A 273 -7.95 1.71 6.25
C ILE A 273 -8.67 0.62 5.46
N ILE A 274 -8.86 -0.55 6.07
CA ILE A 274 -9.47 -1.71 5.40
C ILE A 274 -10.63 -2.31 6.22
N PRO A 275 -11.65 -2.90 5.57
CA PRO A 275 -12.79 -3.48 6.27
C PRO A 275 -12.47 -4.86 6.87
N PHE A 276 -12.77 -5.08 8.15
CA PHE A 276 -12.75 -6.43 8.73
C PHE A 276 -13.93 -7.31 8.26
N ALA A 277 -14.95 -6.72 7.62
CA ALA A 277 -16.12 -7.44 7.15
C ALA A 277 -15.80 -8.38 5.98
N VAL A 278 -14.77 -8.05 5.19
CA VAL A 278 -14.31 -8.83 4.04
C VAL A 278 -13.35 -9.92 4.51
N ASP A 279 -13.64 -11.17 4.16
CA ASP A 279 -12.77 -12.30 4.47
C ASP A 279 -11.47 -12.21 3.66
N GLY A 280 -10.32 -12.41 4.31
CA GLY A 280 -9.01 -12.22 3.67
C GLY A 280 -8.65 -10.78 3.36
N ALA A 281 -9.32 -9.78 3.97
CA ALA A 281 -9.12 -8.35 3.71
C ALA A 281 -7.65 -7.92 3.70
N ILE A 282 -6.89 -8.34 4.71
CA ILE A 282 -5.47 -8.00 4.83
C ILE A 282 -4.61 -8.66 3.75
N LEU A 283 -4.95 -9.87 3.31
CA LEU A 283 -4.24 -10.54 2.23
C LEU A 283 -4.51 -9.87 0.90
N LEU A 284 -5.76 -9.47 0.65
CA LEU A 284 -6.13 -8.72 -0.55
C LEU A 284 -5.39 -7.37 -0.58
N GLU A 285 -5.39 -6.63 0.53
CA GLU A 285 -4.71 -5.35 0.62
C GLU A 285 -3.18 -5.44 0.43
N VAL A 286 -2.56 -6.51 0.94
CA VAL A 286 -1.10 -6.67 0.86
C VAL A 286 -0.69 -7.26 -0.49
N TYR A 287 -1.45 -8.19 -1.08
CA TYR A 287 -0.97 -9.00 -2.20
C TYR A 287 -1.73 -8.78 -3.53
N VAL A 288 -2.68 -7.84 -3.56
CA VAL A 288 -3.38 -7.40 -4.77
C VAL A 288 -3.05 -5.93 -5.04
N HIS A 289 -2.84 -5.58 -6.30
CA HIS A 289 -2.41 -4.24 -6.70
C HIS A 289 -3.41 -3.15 -6.27
N ASP A 290 -4.69 -3.31 -6.64
CA ASP A 290 -5.72 -2.30 -6.40
C ASP A 290 -6.16 -2.22 -4.93
N GLY A 291 -5.74 -3.18 -4.08
CA GLY A 291 -6.21 -3.31 -2.70
C GLY A 291 -7.74 -3.46 -2.59
N ILE A 292 -8.27 -3.25 -1.40
CA ILE A 292 -9.73 -3.23 -1.16
C ILE A 292 -10.19 -2.06 -0.27
N GLY A 293 -9.27 -1.46 0.49
CA GLY A 293 -9.54 -0.29 1.31
C GLY A 293 -8.86 0.94 0.76
N THR A 294 -8.62 1.93 1.62
CA THR A 294 -7.92 3.16 1.24
C THR A 294 -6.50 3.15 1.79
N MET A 295 -5.52 3.32 0.91
CA MET A 295 -4.12 3.55 1.25
C MET A 295 -3.82 5.05 1.21
N VAL A 296 -3.46 5.63 2.35
CA VAL A 296 -2.85 6.96 2.43
C VAL A 296 -1.35 6.83 2.23
N VAL A 297 -0.79 7.66 1.36
CA VAL A 297 0.60 7.56 0.94
C VAL A 297 1.19 8.90 0.53
N ASP A 298 2.49 9.06 0.72
CA ASP A 298 3.22 10.19 0.14
C ASP A 298 3.25 10.06 -1.40
N GLU A 299 3.26 11.16 -2.17
CA GLU A 299 3.08 11.19 -3.64
C GLU A 299 4.12 10.40 -4.48
N LYS A 300 4.97 9.58 -3.85
CA LYS A 300 6.09 8.84 -4.44
C LYS A 300 5.77 7.40 -4.89
N LEU A 301 4.52 6.95 -4.92
CA LEU A 301 4.21 5.57 -5.32
C LEU A 301 4.48 5.29 -6.79
N GLU A 302 4.13 6.24 -7.66
CA GLU A 302 4.46 6.14 -9.07
C GLU A 302 5.83 6.77 -9.35
N GLU A 303 6.82 5.92 -9.64
CA GLU A 303 8.13 6.38 -10.06
C GLU A 303 8.27 6.36 -11.58
N LEU A 304 8.53 7.53 -12.15
CA LEU A 304 8.98 7.69 -13.54
C LEU A 304 10.52 7.69 -13.57
N ARG A 305 11.13 6.53 -13.78
CA ARG A 305 12.59 6.33 -13.72
C ARG A 305 13.16 5.58 -14.92
N GLU A 306 14.48 5.49 -14.97
CA GLU A 306 15.18 4.62 -15.92
C GLU A 306 15.17 3.18 -15.39
N ALA A 307 15.06 2.22 -16.31
CA ALA A 307 15.03 0.81 -15.95
C ALA A 307 16.44 0.28 -15.63
N THR A 308 16.47 -0.74 -14.80
CA THR A 308 17.64 -1.51 -14.39
C THR A 308 17.52 -2.95 -14.88
N GLU A 309 18.54 -3.77 -14.67
CA GLU A 309 18.51 -5.20 -15.03
C GLU A 309 17.39 -5.97 -14.29
N GLU A 310 16.97 -5.51 -13.12
CA GLU A 310 15.89 -6.11 -12.32
C GLU A 310 14.51 -5.93 -12.98
N ASP A 311 14.33 -4.87 -13.77
CA ASP A 311 13.07 -4.49 -14.40
C ASP A 311 12.76 -5.29 -15.68
N VAL A 312 13.72 -6.05 -16.21
CA VAL A 312 13.62 -6.78 -17.50
C VAL A 312 12.41 -7.72 -17.52
N GLY A 313 12.12 -8.38 -16.40
CA GLY A 313 10.97 -9.27 -16.26
C GLY A 313 9.63 -8.52 -16.41
N GLY A 314 9.49 -7.38 -15.74
CA GLY A 314 8.28 -6.55 -15.81
C GLY A 314 8.08 -5.91 -17.18
N ILE A 315 9.16 -5.43 -17.82
CA ILE A 315 9.11 -4.88 -19.18
C ILE A 315 8.64 -5.96 -20.16
N LEU A 316 9.19 -7.18 -20.09
CA LEU A 316 8.77 -8.30 -20.93
C LEU A 316 7.27 -8.61 -20.77
N GLN A 317 6.80 -8.70 -19.52
CA GLN A 317 5.40 -8.96 -19.22
C GLN A 317 4.48 -7.88 -19.81
N LEU A 318 4.88 -6.61 -19.74
CA LEU A 318 4.12 -5.48 -20.27
C LEU A 318 4.06 -5.49 -21.80
N ILE A 319 5.16 -5.80 -22.50
CA ILE A 319 5.22 -5.70 -23.97
C ILE A 319 4.75 -6.96 -24.71
N GLU A 320 4.85 -8.15 -24.09
CA GLU A 320 4.57 -9.44 -24.75
C GLU A 320 3.18 -9.51 -25.43
N PRO A 321 2.08 -8.99 -24.83
CA PRO A 321 0.77 -8.97 -25.48
C PRO A 321 0.78 -8.18 -26.81
N PHE A 322 1.50 -7.05 -26.84
CA PHE A 322 1.62 -6.19 -28.02
C PHE A 322 2.62 -6.74 -29.06
N GLU A 323 3.54 -7.60 -28.66
CA GLU A 323 4.36 -8.35 -29.63
C GLU A 323 3.55 -9.45 -30.30
N LYS A 324 2.69 -10.15 -29.55
CA LYS A 324 1.82 -11.22 -30.07
C LYS A 324 0.77 -10.72 -31.06
N ASP A 325 0.22 -9.53 -30.86
CA ASP A 325 -0.80 -8.95 -31.74
C ASP A 325 -0.21 -8.18 -32.95
N GLY A 326 1.13 -8.10 -33.03
CA GLY A 326 1.88 -7.45 -34.10
C GLY A 326 2.05 -5.94 -33.95
N THR A 327 1.54 -5.33 -32.87
CA THR A 327 1.69 -3.89 -32.60
C THR A 327 3.17 -3.54 -32.40
N LEU A 328 3.90 -4.33 -31.63
CA LEU A 328 5.35 -4.18 -31.39
C LEU A 328 6.18 -5.16 -32.22
N VAL A 329 7.47 -4.84 -32.36
CA VAL A 329 8.48 -5.79 -32.87
C VAL A 329 8.91 -6.66 -31.70
N LYS A 330 9.02 -7.97 -31.94
CA LYS A 330 9.49 -8.93 -30.94
C LYS A 330 10.92 -8.60 -30.49
N ARG A 331 11.14 -8.60 -29.17
CA ARG A 331 12.45 -8.43 -28.54
C ARG A 331 12.78 -9.64 -27.70
N SER A 332 14.05 -10.04 -27.72
CA SER A 332 14.53 -11.10 -26.84
C SER A 332 14.85 -10.56 -25.45
N ARG A 333 14.77 -11.42 -24.44
CA ARG A 333 15.15 -11.07 -23.06
C ARG A 333 16.56 -10.48 -22.98
N THR A 334 17.51 -11.08 -23.70
CA THR A 334 18.91 -10.65 -23.73
C THR A 334 19.11 -9.29 -24.39
N GLU A 335 18.27 -8.92 -25.37
CA GLU A 335 18.29 -7.56 -25.94
C GLU A 335 17.81 -6.53 -24.93
N ILE A 336 16.72 -6.82 -24.21
CA ILE A 336 16.17 -5.90 -23.20
C ILE A 336 17.13 -5.76 -22.02
N GLU A 337 17.75 -6.85 -21.58
CA GLU A 337 18.74 -6.86 -20.51
C GLU A 337 19.96 -6.01 -20.86
N ARG A 338 20.53 -6.19 -22.06
CA ARG A 338 21.65 -5.36 -22.54
C ARG A 338 21.26 -3.88 -22.64
N ASP A 339 20.03 -3.61 -23.06
CA ASP A 339 19.54 -2.27 -23.34
C ASP A 339 18.71 -1.68 -22.18
N ALA A 340 18.77 -2.27 -20.97
CA ALA A 340 17.88 -1.93 -19.86
C ALA A 340 17.92 -0.43 -19.53
N GLY A 341 19.11 0.16 -19.45
CA GLY A 341 19.29 1.59 -19.21
C GLY A 341 18.70 2.51 -20.30
N ASN A 342 18.37 1.99 -21.49
CA ASN A 342 17.68 2.78 -22.51
C ASN A 342 16.19 2.93 -22.22
N TYR A 343 15.61 2.05 -21.40
CA TYR A 343 14.19 2.10 -21.05
C TYR A 343 13.92 3.14 -19.97
N THR A 344 12.84 3.88 -20.17
CA THR A 344 12.15 4.68 -19.15
C THR A 344 10.86 3.95 -18.82
N ILE A 345 10.58 3.78 -17.53
CA ILE A 345 9.41 3.07 -17.02
C ILE A 345 8.61 3.96 -16.07
N ILE A 346 7.30 3.71 -16.03
CA ILE A 346 6.45 4.08 -14.89
C ILE A 346 6.20 2.79 -14.13
N GLU A 347 6.66 2.79 -12.88
CA GLU A 347 6.52 1.68 -11.97
C GLU A 347 5.73 2.16 -10.75
N HIS A 348 4.84 1.30 -10.29
CA HIS A 348 4.16 1.44 -9.02
C HIS A 348 4.26 0.08 -8.34
N ASP A 349 4.84 0.08 -7.14
CA ASP A 349 4.91 -1.08 -6.27
C ASP A 349 5.69 -2.31 -6.77
N GLY A 350 6.66 -2.11 -7.65
CA GLY A 350 7.46 -3.13 -8.32
C GLY A 350 6.80 -3.65 -9.60
N VAL A 351 5.63 -3.10 -9.97
CA VAL A 351 4.89 -3.45 -11.18
C VAL A 351 5.05 -2.33 -12.20
N ILE A 352 5.42 -2.71 -13.42
CA ILE A 352 5.67 -1.76 -14.51
C ILE A 352 4.40 -1.57 -15.34
N PHE A 353 3.87 -0.35 -15.34
CA PHE A 353 2.62 0.00 -16.02
C PHE A 353 2.84 0.69 -17.36
N ALA A 354 3.97 1.37 -17.52
CA ALA A 354 4.34 1.95 -18.81
C ALA A 354 5.84 1.82 -19.05
N CYS A 355 6.24 1.70 -20.31
CA CYS A 355 7.64 1.75 -20.69
C CYS A 355 7.84 2.39 -22.07
N ALA A 356 9.02 2.96 -22.31
CA ALA A 356 9.54 3.27 -23.64
C ALA A 356 11.07 3.23 -23.64
N ALA A 357 11.67 2.73 -24.72
CA ALA A 357 13.11 2.74 -24.93
C ALA A 357 13.54 3.95 -25.77
N LEU A 358 14.71 4.51 -25.47
CA LEU A 358 15.35 5.57 -26.25
C LEU A 358 16.69 5.08 -26.80
N TYR A 359 16.80 4.95 -28.13
CA TYR A 359 18.03 4.53 -28.80
C TYR A 359 18.69 5.69 -29.55
N PRO A 360 19.85 6.19 -29.09
CA PRO A 360 20.48 7.37 -29.70
C PRO A 360 21.19 7.05 -31.03
N TYR A 361 21.12 8.01 -31.95
CA TYR A 361 21.91 8.09 -33.19
C TYR A 361 22.67 9.42 -33.21
N PRO A 362 23.80 9.53 -32.49
CA PRO A 362 24.50 10.81 -32.27
C PRO A 362 24.97 11.49 -33.56
N GLU A 363 25.42 10.72 -34.55
CA GLU A 363 25.87 11.24 -35.85
C GLU A 363 24.77 11.99 -36.62
N ALA A 364 23.53 11.52 -36.48
CA ALA A 364 22.35 12.15 -37.08
C ALA A 364 21.63 13.11 -36.12
N LYS A 365 22.18 13.35 -34.93
CA LYS A 365 21.60 14.15 -33.84
C LYS A 365 20.14 13.82 -33.56
N THR A 366 19.80 12.53 -33.60
CA THR A 366 18.43 12.06 -33.38
C THR A 366 18.40 10.78 -32.55
N ALA A 367 17.23 10.34 -32.11
CA ALA A 367 17.05 9.05 -31.44
C ALA A 367 15.73 8.37 -31.82
N GLU A 368 15.71 7.04 -31.80
CA GLU A 368 14.48 6.26 -31.92
C GLU A 368 13.84 6.11 -30.55
N MET A 369 12.59 6.54 -30.40
CA MET A 369 11.76 6.09 -29.30
C MET A 369 11.01 4.82 -29.74
N ALA A 370 11.25 3.74 -29.01
CA ALA A 370 10.69 2.42 -29.31
C ALA A 370 9.94 1.86 -28.11
N ALA A 371 9.13 0.81 -28.34
CA ALA A 371 8.44 0.06 -27.29
C ALA A 371 7.54 0.89 -26.36
N LEU A 372 7.05 2.07 -26.80
CA LEU A 372 6.09 2.84 -26.01
C LEU A 372 4.84 1.99 -25.76
N THR A 373 4.64 1.62 -24.51
CA THR A 373 3.60 0.69 -24.07
C THR A 373 3.03 1.19 -22.76
N VAL A 374 1.71 1.11 -22.62
CA VAL A 374 0.98 1.38 -21.38
C VAL A 374 0.04 0.20 -21.16
N SER A 375 0.02 -0.34 -19.94
CA SER A 375 -0.85 -1.45 -19.57
C SER A 375 -2.29 -1.11 -19.92
N PRO A 376 -3.05 -2.01 -20.58
CA PRO A 376 -4.45 -1.78 -20.93
C PRO A 376 -5.31 -1.29 -19.74
N ASP A 377 -4.98 -1.73 -18.53
CA ASP A 377 -5.73 -1.45 -17.31
C ASP A 377 -5.67 0.03 -16.88
N VAL A 378 -4.61 0.75 -17.25
CA VAL A 378 -4.40 2.16 -16.87
C VAL A 378 -4.39 3.12 -18.08
N GLN A 379 -4.79 2.64 -19.26
CA GLN A 379 -4.86 3.50 -20.44
C GLN A 379 -5.88 4.63 -20.25
N GLY A 380 -5.52 5.83 -20.70
CA GLY A 380 -6.36 7.03 -20.61
C GLY A 380 -6.01 7.97 -19.47
N GLN A 381 -5.13 7.56 -18.54
CA GLN A 381 -4.72 8.37 -17.38
C GLN A 381 -3.56 9.34 -17.67
N GLY A 382 -2.91 9.23 -18.84
CA GLY A 382 -1.87 10.15 -19.30
C GLY A 382 -0.44 9.61 -19.23
N ASP A 383 -0.24 8.36 -18.80
CA ASP A 383 1.08 7.76 -18.59
C ASP A 383 1.94 7.67 -19.85
N GLY A 384 1.34 7.36 -20.99
CA GLY A 384 2.04 7.39 -22.27
C GLY A 384 2.63 8.77 -22.58
N GLU A 385 1.98 9.85 -22.15
CA GLU A 385 2.49 11.21 -22.31
C GLU A 385 3.58 11.57 -21.30
N ARG A 386 3.47 11.09 -20.06
CA ARG A 386 4.52 11.22 -19.04
C ARG A 386 5.81 10.56 -19.49
N VAL A 387 5.73 9.31 -19.97
CA VAL A 387 6.88 8.58 -20.53
C VAL A 387 7.47 9.32 -21.74
N LEU A 388 6.63 9.77 -22.70
CA LEU A 388 7.10 10.53 -23.85
C LEU A 388 7.85 11.80 -23.44
N LYS A 389 7.31 12.61 -22.51
CA LYS A 389 7.97 13.83 -22.03
C LYS A 389 9.32 13.52 -21.40
N ARG A 390 9.43 12.44 -20.63
CA ARG A 390 10.70 12.00 -20.02
C ARG A 390 11.72 11.57 -21.08
N VAL A 391 11.28 10.84 -22.10
CA VAL A 391 12.12 10.45 -23.23
C VAL A 391 12.62 11.68 -24.00
N GLU A 392 11.76 12.68 -24.24
CA GLU A 392 12.14 13.95 -24.87
C GLU A 392 13.19 14.70 -24.03
N GLN A 393 13.03 14.75 -22.71
CA GLN A 393 14.01 15.35 -21.80
C GLN A 393 15.36 14.63 -21.85
N ARG A 394 15.36 13.28 -21.85
CA ARG A 394 16.59 12.48 -21.97
C ARG A 394 17.30 12.74 -23.31
N ALA A 395 16.54 12.79 -24.41
CA ALA A 395 17.10 13.09 -25.73
C ALA A 395 17.72 14.50 -25.80
N LYS A 396 17.05 15.51 -25.21
CA LYS A 396 17.60 16.88 -25.10
C LYS A 396 18.87 16.92 -24.25
N ALA A 397 18.86 16.23 -23.10
CA ALA A 397 20.04 16.15 -22.23
C ALA A 397 21.23 15.47 -22.91
N ALA A 398 20.97 14.55 -23.85
CA ALA A 398 21.98 13.92 -24.70
C ALA A 398 22.43 14.79 -25.90
N GLY A 399 21.91 16.02 -26.04
CA GLY A 399 22.29 16.95 -27.12
C GLY A 399 21.70 16.60 -28.48
N LEU A 400 20.57 15.90 -28.53
CA LEU A 400 19.88 15.52 -29.77
C LEU A 400 18.86 16.59 -30.18
N ASP A 401 18.69 16.76 -31.50
CA ASP A 401 17.81 17.77 -32.09
C ASP A 401 16.39 17.22 -32.38
N SER A 402 16.23 15.90 -32.42
CA SER A 402 14.95 15.25 -32.71
C SER A 402 14.83 13.85 -32.10
N ILE A 403 13.59 13.38 -31.98
CA ILE A 403 13.27 11.95 -31.82
C ILE A 403 12.38 11.48 -32.97
N PHE A 404 12.44 10.19 -33.28
CA PHE A 404 11.55 9.56 -34.24
C PHE A 404 10.93 8.27 -33.70
N VAL A 405 9.79 7.90 -34.27
CA VAL A 405 9.06 6.67 -33.94
C VAL A 405 8.69 5.92 -35.22
N LEU A 406 8.55 4.61 -35.09
CA LEU A 406 8.09 3.71 -36.14
C LEU A 406 6.80 3.05 -35.66
N THR A 407 5.68 3.31 -36.34
CA THR A 407 4.38 2.76 -35.92
C THR A 407 3.55 2.23 -37.09
N THR A 408 2.81 1.16 -36.84
CA THR A 408 1.85 0.56 -37.79
C THR A 408 0.40 0.88 -37.45
N ARG A 409 0.10 1.29 -36.21
CA ARG A 409 -1.29 1.44 -35.72
C ARG A 409 -1.56 2.76 -34.99
N THR A 410 -0.57 3.33 -34.31
CA THR A 410 -0.76 4.44 -33.34
C THR A 410 -0.37 5.83 -33.87
N MET A 411 -0.43 6.04 -35.18
CA MET A 411 0.00 7.29 -35.85
C MET A 411 -0.64 8.55 -35.25
N HIS A 412 -1.97 8.60 -35.14
CA HIS A 412 -2.68 9.82 -34.71
C HIS A 412 -2.32 10.28 -33.30
N TRP A 413 -1.97 9.34 -32.41
CA TRP A 413 -1.55 9.65 -31.05
C TRP A 413 -0.26 10.46 -31.03
N PHE A 414 0.68 10.14 -31.91
CA PHE A 414 1.95 10.86 -32.09
C PHE A 414 1.77 12.19 -32.81
N ILE A 415 0.95 12.23 -33.88
CA ILE A 415 0.69 13.47 -34.62
C ILE A 415 0.10 14.56 -33.71
N LYS A 416 -0.87 14.19 -32.86
CA LYS A 416 -1.44 15.11 -31.85
C LYS A 416 -0.40 15.67 -30.88
N ARG A 417 0.76 15.01 -30.76
CA ARG A 417 1.86 15.35 -29.85
C ARG A 417 3.07 15.97 -30.56
N GLY A 418 2.88 16.44 -31.79
CA GLY A 418 3.88 17.23 -32.53
C GLY A 418 4.85 16.40 -33.37
N PHE A 419 4.57 15.11 -33.57
CA PHE A 419 5.29 14.32 -34.56
C PHE A 419 4.73 14.59 -35.97
N VAL A 420 5.62 14.62 -36.96
CA VAL A 420 5.30 14.81 -38.37
C VAL A 420 5.74 13.57 -39.13
N GLN A 421 4.87 13.07 -40.02
CA GLN A 421 5.21 11.93 -40.86
C GLN A 421 6.28 12.32 -41.90
N VAL A 422 7.28 11.46 -42.08
CA VAL A 422 8.35 11.62 -43.07
C VAL A 422 8.51 10.34 -43.88
N ASP A 423 9.24 10.44 -44.99
CA ASP A 423 9.61 9.28 -45.79
C ASP A 423 10.61 8.38 -45.03
N PRO A 424 10.52 7.03 -45.13
CA PRO A 424 11.53 6.12 -44.57
C PRO A 424 12.98 6.43 -44.96
N ASP A 425 13.21 7.11 -46.08
CA ASP A 425 14.53 7.57 -46.48
C ASP A 425 15.17 8.59 -45.52
N TRP A 426 14.38 9.22 -44.65
CA TRP A 426 14.86 10.13 -43.60
C TRP A 426 15.61 9.41 -42.47
N LEU A 427 15.37 8.10 -42.27
CA LEU A 427 15.95 7.35 -41.15
C LEU A 427 17.48 7.39 -41.16
N PRO A 428 18.14 7.43 -39.97
CA PRO A 428 19.59 7.26 -39.88
C PRO A 428 20.05 5.98 -40.60
N GLU A 429 21.18 6.03 -41.31
CA GLU A 429 21.70 4.89 -42.11
C GLU A 429 21.76 3.57 -41.32
N ALA A 430 22.25 3.64 -40.08
CA ALA A 430 22.31 2.48 -39.19
C ALA A 430 20.93 1.89 -38.88
N ARG A 431 19.88 2.73 -38.79
CA ARG A 431 18.51 2.27 -38.58
C ARG A 431 17.86 1.79 -39.88
N LYS A 432 18.10 2.49 -40.98
CA LYS A 432 17.58 2.18 -42.32
C LYS A 432 17.96 0.76 -42.77
N ARG A 433 19.19 0.32 -42.49
CA ARG A 433 19.64 -1.07 -42.73
C ARG A 433 18.86 -2.14 -41.97
N LYS A 434 18.27 -1.79 -40.83
CA LYS A 434 17.47 -2.68 -39.97
C LYS A 434 15.96 -2.45 -40.13
N TYR A 435 15.55 -1.59 -41.07
CA TYR A 435 14.15 -1.27 -41.28
C TYR A 435 13.45 -2.43 -41.98
N ASN A 436 12.35 -2.92 -41.38
CA ASN A 436 11.57 -4.00 -41.94
C ASN A 436 10.52 -3.44 -42.90
N TRP A 437 10.80 -3.54 -44.20
CA TRP A 437 9.93 -3.05 -45.27
C TRP A 437 8.58 -3.78 -45.34
N ASP A 438 8.50 -5.04 -44.89
CA ASP A 438 7.26 -5.81 -44.89
C ASP A 438 6.27 -5.30 -43.86
N ARG A 439 6.75 -4.68 -42.77
CA ARG A 439 5.90 -4.05 -41.75
C ARG A 439 5.27 -2.74 -42.21
N LYS A 440 5.80 -2.10 -43.26
CA LYS A 440 5.35 -0.80 -43.78
C LYS A 440 5.06 0.22 -42.67
N SER A 441 5.94 0.29 -41.68
CA SER A 441 5.76 1.18 -40.54
C SER A 441 5.90 2.63 -40.98
N GLN A 442 5.03 3.50 -40.49
CA GLN A 442 5.17 4.91 -40.77
C GLN A 442 6.28 5.50 -39.92
N VAL A 443 7.12 6.34 -40.53
CA VAL A 443 8.17 7.08 -39.82
C VAL A 443 7.60 8.42 -39.43
N LEU A 444 7.60 8.72 -38.13
CA LEU A 444 7.25 10.04 -37.65
C LEU A 444 8.39 10.65 -36.84
N VAL A 445 8.60 11.95 -37.01
CA VAL A 445 9.70 12.70 -36.41
C VAL A 445 9.16 13.89 -35.64
N LYS A 446 9.68 14.11 -34.44
CA LYS A 446 9.43 15.30 -33.63
C LYS A 446 10.76 16.01 -33.39
N LYS A 447 10.82 17.29 -33.75
CA LYS A 447 11.95 18.15 -33.37
C LYS A 447 11.84 18.51 -31.89
N LEU A 448 12.97 18.46 -31.21
CA LEU A 448 13.07 18.83 -29.80
C LEU A 448 13.43 20.32 -29.77
N SER A 449 12.55 21.13 -29.16
CA SER A 449 12.74 22.58 -28.98
C SER A 449 13.44 22.93 -27.68
#